data_AF-A0AAX2DT82-F1
#
_entry.id   AF-A0AAX2DT82-F1
#
_cell.length_a   1.000
_cell.length_b   1.000
_cell.length_c   1.000
_cell.angle_alpha   90.00
_cell.angle_beta   90.00
_cell.angle_gamma   90.00
#
_symmetry.space_group_name_H-M   'P 1'
#
loop_
_entity.id
_entity.type
_entity.pdbx_description
1 polymer ?
#
loop_
_entity_poly.entity_id
_entity_poly.type
_entity_poly.pdbx_seq_one_letter_code
_entity_poly.pdbx_strand_id
1 'polypeptide(L)'
;MTSTIKISKKDKVFQLAYKNGWVGLRGTKITIQGIDFAFCPLNENGEAIITISEVSSGALMLAIPAPNLNTHILNTREKVIDFYENDLVPLVEAKIKENGIEKLQEEAEKVKKYMIKKFGDMPDIADVEVAE
;
A
#
# COMPACT_ATOMS: atom_id res chain seq x y z
N MET A 1 23.33 0.73 -3.23
CA MET A 1 22.59 1.49 -4.26
C MET A 1 21.47 2.18 -3.54
N THR A 2 21.38 3.50 -3.61
CA THR A 2 20.27 4.27 -3.04
C THR A 2 19.05 4.00 -3.89
N SER A 3 18.13 3.17 -3.40
CA SER A 3 16.85 2.95 -4.05
C SER A 3 16.16 4.30 -4.26
N THR A 4 15.66 4.55 -5.46
CA THR A 4 14.90 5.78 -5.73
C THR A 4 13.52 5.61 -5.12
N ILE A 5 13.32 6.21 -3.95
CA ILE A 5 12.03 6.28 -3.26
C ILE A 5 11.35 7.59 -3.67
N LYS A 6 10.06 7.53 -4.03
CA LYS A 6 9.24 8.72 -4.29
C LYS A 6 7.93 8.62 -3.52
N ILE A 7 7.64 9.61 -2.70
CA ILE A 7 6.44 9.64 -1.85
C ILE A 7 5.48 10.70 -2.37
N SER A 8 4.19 10.37 -2.51
CA SER A 8 3.18 11.33 -2.95
C SER A 8 2.88 12.38 -1.87
N LYS A 9 2.79 13.64 -2.30
CA LYS A 9 2.47 14.76 -1.40
C LYS A 9 1.05 14.69 -0.82
N LYS A 10 0.12 14.07 -1.56
CA LYS A 10 -1.28 13.94 -1.19
C LYS A 10 -1.67 12.47 -1.11
N ASP A 11 -2.65 12.19 -0.25
CA ASP A 11 -3.32 10.90 -0.20
C ASP A 11 -4.29 10.75 -1.37
N LYS A 12 -4.56 9.51 -1.72
CA LYS A 12 -5.57 9.09 -2.70
C LYS A 12 -6.35 7.90 -2.15
N VAL A 13 -7.48 7.59 -2.78
CA VAL A 13 -8.21 6.33 -2.55
C VAL A 13 -7.70 5.30 -3.55
N PHE A 14 -7.07 4.25 -3.03
CA PHE A 14 -6.55 3.12 -3.80
C PHE A 14 -7.50 1.92 -3.69
N GLN A 15 -7.59 1.13 -4.75
CA GLN A 15 -8.40 -0.09 -4.75
C GLN A 15 -7.55 -1.28 -4.34
N LEU A 16 -7.92 -1.96 -3.26
CA LEU A 16 -7.28 -3.18 -2.81
C LEU A 16 -8.12 -4.40 -3.19
N ALA A 17 -7.43 -5.49 -3.51
CA ALA A 17 -8.02 -6.76 -3.90
C ALA A 17 -8.41 -7.60 -2.67
N TYR A 18 -9.62 -7.41 -2.15
CA TYR A 18 -10.15 -8.23 -1.06
C TYR A 18 -10.91 -9.45 -1.59
N LYS A 19 -11.10 -10.44 -0.72
CA LYS A 19 -11.83 -11.68 -1.07
C LYS A 19 -13.27 -11.44 -1.53
N ASN A 20 -13.88 -10.34 -1.10
CA ASN A 20 -15.25 -9.93 -1.38
C ASN A 20 -15.37 -8.85 -2.47
N GLY A 21 -14.27 -8.38 -3.05
CA GLY A 21 -14.29 -7.39 -4.13
C GLY A 21 -13.20 -6.33 -3.99
N TRP A 22 -13.31 -5.29 -4.83
CA TRP A 22 -12.46 -4.11 -4.74
C TRP A 22 -12.86 -3.26 -3.54
N VAL A 23 -11.89 -2.91 -2.70
CA VAL A 23 -12.10 -2.07 -1.52
C VAL A 23 -11.26 -0.82 -1.65
N GLY A 24 -11.92 0.34 -1.69
CA GLY A 24 -11.27 1.64 -1.71
C GLY A 24 -10.74 2.01 -0.32
N LEU A 25 -9.43 2.17 -0.19
CA LEU A 25 -8.78 2.65 1.04
C LEU A 25 -8.00 3.93 0.78
N ARG A 26 -8.08 4.87 1.71
CA ARG A 26 -7.24 6.07 1.70
C ARG A 26 -5.82 5.70 2.09
N GLY A 27 -4.84 6.14 1.31
CA GLY A 27 -3.44 5.92 1.61
C GLY A 27 -2.51 6.90 0.92
N THR A 28 -1.21 6.66 1.07
CA THR A 28 -0.15 7.39 0.37
C THR A 28 0.48 6.50 -0.70
N LYS A 29 0.75 7.06 -1.88
CA LYS A 29 1.51 6.36 -2.92
C LYS A 29 3.01 6.47 -2.63
N ILE A 30 3.70 5.35 -2.64
CA ILE A 30 5.16 5.29 -2.51
C ILE A 30 5.71 4.45 -3.67
N THR A 31 6.58 5.03 -4.48
CA THR A 31 7.32 4.32 -5.52
C THR A 31 8.61 3.77 -4.91
N ILE A 32 8.82 2.45 -4.99
CA ILE A 32 10.00 1.75 -4.49
C ILE A 32 10.54 0.87 -5.62
N GLN A 33 11.80 1.07 -6.02
CA GLN A 33 12.43 0.33 -7.11
C GLN A 33 11.61 0.33 -8.43
N GLY A 34 10.91 1.42 -8.70
CA GLY A 34 10.08 1.59 -9.91
C GLY A 34 8.67 0.99 -9.84
N ILE A 35 8.29 0.39 -8.70
CA ILE A 35 6.93 -0.12 -8.47
C ILE A 35 6.18 0.86 -7.58
N ASP A 36 4.95 1.18 -7.96
CA ASP A 36 4.05 2.00 -7.18
C ASP A 36 3.29 1.14 -6.16
N PHE A 37 3.45 1.49 -4.89
CA PHE A 37 2.74 0.87 -3.76
C PHE A 37 1.80 1.87 -3.09
N ALA A 38 0.68 1.39 -2.59
CA ALA A 38 -0.25 2.14 -1.74
C ALA A 38 -0.06 1.71 -0.29
N PHE A 39 0.25 2.67 0.58
CA PHE A 39 0.37 2.47 2.02
C PHE A 39 -0.92 2.98 2.64
N CYS A 40 -1.80 2.07 3.03
CA CYS A 40 -3.15 2.37 3.51
C CYS A 40 -3.32 1.93 4.97
N PRO A 41 -3.45 2.88 5.92
CA PRO A 41 -3.85 2.55 7.28
C PRO A 41 -5.33 2.15 7.31
N LEU A 42 -5.66 1.11 8.06
CA LEU A 42 -7.01 0.65 8.31
C LEU A 42 -7.16 0.26 9.78
N ASN A 43 -8.36 0.43 10.33
CA ASN A 43 -8.71 -0.09 11.64
C ASN A 43 -9.60 -1.31 11.44
N GLU A 44 -9.11 -2.48 11.81
CA GLU A 44 -9.84 -3.73 11.74
C GLU A 44 -9.95 -4.31 13.15
N ASN A 45 -11.17 -4.52 13.62
CA ASN A 45 -11.47 -5.10 14.94
C ASN A 45 -10.79 -4.37 16.14
N GLY A 46 -10.58 -3.06 16.02
CA GLY A 46 -9.92 -2.25 17.07
C GLY A 46 -8.40 -2.27 17.00
N GLU A 47 -7.82 -2.98 16.04
CA GLU A 47 -6.39 -2.96 15.74
C GLU A 47 -6.14 -2.07 14.52
N ALA A 48 -5.23 -1.11 14.67
CA ALA A 48 -4.71 -0.40 13.51
C ALA A 48 -3.79 -1.37 12.74
N ILE A 49 -3.89 -1.37 11.41
CA ILE A 49 -3.10 -2.19 10.50
C ILE A 49 -2.68 -1.27 9.34
N ILE A 50 -1.46 -1.41 8.86
CA ILE A 50 -1.02 -0.75 7.62
C ILE A 50 -0.93 -1.82 6.55
N THR A 51 -1.74 -1.65 5.51
CA THR A 51 -1.68 -2.47 4.31
C THR A 51 -0.79 -1.81 3.28
N ILE A 52 0.03 -2.63 2.63
CA ILE A 52 0.90 -2.23 1.53
C ILE A 52 0.52 -3.08 0.34
N SER A 53 0.01 -2.44 -0.71
CA SER A 53 -0.46 -3.13 -1.93
C SER A 53 0.16 -2.53 -3.19
N GLU A 54 0.37 -3.34 -4.21
CA GLU A 54 0.79 -2.85 -5.53
C GLU A 54 -0.38 -2.12 -6.21
N VAL A 55 -0.14 -0.91 -6.69
CA VAL A 55 -1.19 0.05 -7.07
C VAL A 55 -1.98 -0.40 -8.30
N SER A 56 -1.35 -1.04 -9.29
CA SER A 56 -1.99 -1.37 -10.56
C SER A 56 -2.82 -2.66 -10.55
N SER A 57 -2.66 -3.48 -9.51
CA SER A 57 -3.37 -4.75 -9.30
C SER A 57 -4.25 -4.74 -8.03
N GLY A 58 -3.98 -3.85 -7.09
CA GLY A 58 -4.55 -3.88 -5.75
C GLY A 58 -4.07 -5.06 -4.91
N ALA A 59 -3.08 -5.83 -5.38
CA ALA A 59 -2.59 -7.02 -4.70
C ALA A 59 -1.88 -6.65 -3.39
N LEU A 60 -2.33 -7.26 -2.29
CA LEU A 60 -1.70 -7.07 -0.98
C LEU A 60 -0.32 -7.71 -0.96
N MET A 61 0.69 -6.93 -0.59
CA MET A 61 2.07 -7.38 -0.39
C MET A 61 2.35 -7.66 1.09
N LEU A 62 2.02 -6.69 1.96
CA LEU A 62 2.22 -6.78 3.41
C LEU A 62 1.01 -6.19 4.14
N ALA A 63 0.67 -6.78 5.28
CA ALA A 63 -0.23 -6.22 6.27
C ALA A 63 0.49 -6.22 7.62
N ILE A 64 0.70 -5.04 8.18
CA ILE A 64 1.53 -4.84 9.37
C ILE A 64 0.65 -4.32 10.50
N PRO A 65 0.44 -5.10 11.58
CA PRO A 65 -0.30 -4.63 12.74
C PRO A 65 0.42 -3.44 13.40
N ALA A 66 -0.35 -2.38 13.65
CA ALA A 66 0.06 -1.19 14.37
C ALA A 66 0.35 -1.35 15.87
N PRO A 67 -0.04 -2.42 16.62
CA PRO A 67 0.51 -2.61 17.97
C PRO A 67 2.04 -2.74 17.99
N ASN A 68 2.66 -3.10 16.87
CA ASN A 68 4.13 -3.05 16.69
C ASN A 68 4.67 -1.62 16.50
N LEU A 69 3.80 -0.61 16.42
CA LEU A 69 4.11 0.81 16.17
C LEU A 69 3.92 1.69 17.41
N ASN A 70 3.69 1.08 18.59
CA ASN A 70 3.49 1.75 19.89
C ASN A 70 4.63 2.71 20.30
N THR A 71 5.74 2.75 19.56
CA THR A 71 6.86 3.68 19.74
C THR A 71 6.66 5.03 19.05
N HIS A 72 5.68 5.19 18.14
CA HIS A 72 5.51 6.41 17.35
C HIS A 72 4.17 7.10 17.60
N ILE A 73 4.21 8.36 18.05
CA ILE A 73 3.03 9.24 18.03
C ILE A 73 2.88 9.83 16.62
N LEU A 74 2.15 9.12 15.76
CA LEU A 74 1.92 9.47 14.35
C LEU A 74 0.76 10.46 14.16
N ASN A 75 0.85 11.63 14.81
CA ASN A 75 -0.22 12.63 14.82
C ASN A 75 -0.12 13.70 13.72
N THR A 76 0.91 13.68 12.89
CA THR A 76 1.07 14.58 11.75
C THR A 76 1.42 13.79 10.49
N ARG A 77 1.07 14.34 9.32
CA ARG A 77 1.42 13.72 8.03
C ARG A 77 2.93 13.51 7.92
N GLU A 78 3.73 14.51 8.28
CA GLU A 78 5.19 14.43 8.22
C GLU A 78 5.72 13.24 9.01
N LYS A 79 5.25 13.04 10.25
CA LYS A 79 5.65 11.88 11.06
C LYS A 79 5.21 10.55 10.46
N VAL A 80 4.03 10.50 9.83
CA VAL A 80 3.56 9.30 9.11
C VAL A 80 4.46 9.00 7.92
N ILE A 81 4.88 10.02 7.17
CA ILE A 81 5.79 9.86 6.04
C ILE A 81 7.17 9.41 6.52
N ASP A 82 7.72 10.03 7.57
CA ASP A 82 9.00 9.63 8.16
C ASP A 82 8.96 8.17 8.60
N PHE A 83 7.85 7.75 9.21
CA PHE A 83 7.65 6.36 9.61
C PHE A 83 7.55 5.42 8.39
N TYR A 84 6.84 5.81 7.33
CA TYR A 84 6.81 5.00 6.11
C TYR A 84 8.19 4.84 5.49
N GLU A 85 8.96 5.93 5.39
CA GLU A 85 10.28 5.93 4.78
C GLU A 85 11.31 5.14 5.60
N ASN A 86 11.33 5.31 6.92
CA ASN A 86 12.37 4.73 7.77
C ASN A 86 12.05 3.32 8.28
N ASP A 87 10.77 2.98 8.45
CA ASP A 87 10.38 1.72 9.08
C ASP A 87 9.74 0.75 8.09
N LEU A 88 8.87 1.24 7.19
CA LEU A 88 8.10 0.35 6.31
C LEU A 88 8.75 0.11 4.94
N VAL A 89 9.35 1.13 4.33
CA VAL A 89 10.07 0.97 3.06
C VAL A 89 11.17 -0.09 3.16
N PRO A 90 12.02 -0.14 4.21
CA PRO A 90 13.02 -1.19 4.34
C PRO A 90 12.42 -2.61 4.38
N LEU A 91 11.23 -2.78 4.96
CA LEU A 91 10.54 -4.07 4.97
C LEU A 91 10.07 -4.47 3.57
N VAL A 92 9.56 -3.51 2.79
CA VAL A 92 9.19 -3.73 1.39
C VAL A 92 10.41 -4.07 0.55
N GLU A 93 11.52 -3.35 0.72
CA GLU A 93 12.77 -3.64 0.01
C GLU A 93 13.34 -5.01 0.35
N ALA A 94 13.31 -5.40 1.63
CA ALA A 94 13.69 -6.73 2.07
C ALA A 94 12.82 -7.80 1.41
N LYS A 95 11.51 -7.56 1.30
CA LYS A 95 10.57 -8.48 0.66
C LYS A 95 10.80 -8.61 -0.85
N ILE A 96 11.11 -7.50 -1.53
CA ILE A 96 11.50 -7.49 -2.94
C ILE A 96 12.80 -8.27 -3.14
N LYS A 97 13.80 -8.03 -2.28
CA LYS A 97 15.09 -8.73 -2.34
C LYS A 97 14.96 -10.24 -2.11
N GLU A 98 14.08 -10.66 -1.19
CA GLU A 98 13.84 -12.06 -0.88
C GLU A 98 13.16 -12.81 -2.03
N ASN A 99 12.14 -12.21 -2.65
CA ASN A 99 11.28 -12.90 -3.61
C ASN A 99 11.64 -12.65 -5.07
N GLY A 100 12.37 -11.57 -5.34
CA GLY A 100 12.59 -11.06 -6.69
C GLY A 100 11.43 -10.19 -7.18
N ILE A 101 11.76 -9.12 -7.87
CA ILE A 101 10.80 -8.14 -8.38
C ILE A 101 9.84 -8.74 -9.43
N GLU A 102 10.37 -9.62 -10.30
CA GLU A 102 9.60 -10.27 -11.36
C GLU A 102 8.50 -11.16 -10.78
N LYS A 103 8.83 -11.96 -9.76
CA LYS A 103 7.87 -12.84 -9.10
C LYS A 103 6.74 -12.06 -8.44
N LEU A 104 7.05 -10.93 -7.81
CA LEU A 104 6.04 -10.05 -7.21
C LEU A 104 5.10 -9.48 -8.27
N GLN A 105 5.63 -9.07 -9.42
CA GLN A 105 4.82 -8.58 -10.54
C GLN A 105 3.94 -9.69 -11.13
N GLU A 106 4.45 -10.91 -11.26
CA GLU A 106 3.66 -12.06 -11.71
C GLU A 106 2.51 -12.39 -10.75
N GLU A 107 2.76 -12.37 -9.44
CA GLU A 107 1.74 -12.60 -8.42
C GLU A 107 0.68 -11.49 -8.41
N ALA A 108 1.11 -10.23 -8.52
CA ALA A 108 0.22 -9.07 -8.66
C ALA A 108 -0.69 -9.20 -9.89
N GLU A 109 -0.14 -9.59 -11.05
CA GLU A 109 -0.90 -9.76 -12.28
C GLU A 109 -1.89 -10.94 -12.19
N LYS A 110 -1.52 -12.04 -11.51
CA LYS A 110 -2.44 -13.15 -11.24
C LYS A 110 -3.63 -12.71 -10.39
N VAL A 111 -3.38 -11.93 -9.33
CA VAL A 111 -4.43 -11.38 -8.46
C VAL A 111 -5.33 -10.45 -9.26
N LYS A 112 -4.77 -9.53 -10.04
CA LYS A 112 -5.51 -8.61 -10.90
C LYS A 112 -6.45 -9.35 -11.85
N LYS A 113 -5.94 -10.32 -12.60
CA LYS A 113 -6.74 -11.13 -13.54
C LYS A 113 -7.87 -11.88 -12.84
N TYR A 114 -7.60 -12.45 -11.67
CA TYR A 114 -8.61 -13.14 -10.87
C TYR A 114 -9.72 -12.17 -10.41
N MET A 115 -9.34 -11.00 -9.89
CA MET A 115 -10.28 -10.00 -9.42
C MET A 115 -11.14 -9.44 -10.55
N ILE A 116 -10.54 -9.11 -11.70
CA ILE A 116 -11.26 -8.66 -12.89
C ILE A 116 -12.28 -9.71 -13.34
N LYS A 117 -11.87 -10.98 -13.40
CA LYS A 117 -12.75 -12.08 -13.80
C LYS A 117 -13.95 -12.25 -12.86
N LYS A 118 -13.78 -12.01 -11.55
CA LYS A 118 -14.79 -12.30 -10.53
C LYS A 118 -15.67 -11.10 -10.17
N PHE A 119 -15.10 -9.91 -10.17
CA PHE A 119 -15.72 -8.69 -9.62
C PHE A 119 -15.77 -7.52 -10.61
N GLY A 120 -15.28 -7.72 -11.83
CA GLY A 120 -15.21 -6.67 -12.86
C GLY A 120 -13.97 -5.79 -12.71
N ASP A 121 -13.88 -4.80 -13.59
CA ASP A 121 -12.72 -3.90 -13.67
C ASP A 121 -12.45 -3.18 -12.34
N MET A 122 -11.17 -2.95 -12.08
CA MET A 122 -10.75 -2.19 -10.90
C MET A 122 -11.23 -0.74 -11.04
N PRO A 123 -11.95 -0.19 -10.04
CA PRO A 123 -12.35 1.21 -10.07
C PRO A 123 -11.14 2.15 -10.13
N ASP A 124 -11.38 3.38 -10.59
CA ASP A 124 -10.32 4.38 -10.67
C ASP A 124 -9.79 4.80 -9.29
N ILE A 125 -8.52 5.20 -9.26
CA ILE A 125 -7.90 5.82 -8.09
C ILE A 125 -8.41 7.26 -8.00
N ALA A 126 -9.12 7.59 -6.92
CA ALA A 126 -9.69 8.91 -6.70
C ALA A 126 -8.76 9.78 -5.84
N ASP A 127 -8.73 11.09 -6.10
CA ASP A 127 -8.16 12.04 -5.16
C ASP A 127 -9.05 12.14 -3.91
N VAL A 128 -8.44 12.32 -2.74
CA VAL A 128 -9.21 12.61 -1.53
C VAL A 128 -9.70 14.06 -1.63
N GLU A 129 -11.01 14.26 -1.77
CA GLU A 129 -11.60 15.59 -1.64
C GLU A 129 -11.28 16.12 -0.24
N VAL A 130 -10.60 17.26 -0.19
CA VAL A 130 -10.44 18.00 1.07
C VAL A 130 -11.77 18.68 1.28
N ALA A 131 -12.56 18.23 2.26
CA ALA A 131 -13.68 19.03 2.72
C ALA A 131 -13.11 20.35 3.24
N GLU A 132 -13.39 21.44 2.52
CA GLU A 132 -13.09 22.82 2.96
C GLU A 132 -13.90 23.21 4.19
#